data_AF-D9WTF3-F1
#
_entry.id   AF-D9WTF3-F1
#
_cell.length_a   1.000
_cell.length_b   1.000
_cell.length_c   1.000
_cell.angle_alpha   90.00
_cell.angle_beta   90.00
_cell.angle_gamma   90.00
#
_symmetry.space_group_name_H-M   'P 1'
#
loop_
_entity.id
_entity.type
_entity.pdbx_description
1 polymer ?
#
loop_
_entity_poly.entity_id
_entity_poly.type
_entity_poly.pdbx_seq_one_letter_code
_entity_poly.pdbx_strand_id
1 'polypeptide(L)'
;RPGPTGCSPSTRCSPARRPPPRSGPCACPATEAALARQDLAYFTYHATDPVARRRDGLGPPAGLVGLLHGGWITAEPIVYEDVLPRPVADPGTADPALDADWLAGVLDRPVADPVEYYARQRQDSLDEAARALGVAPIAPPVAPPWPPD
;
A
#
# COMPACT_ATOMS: atom_id res chain seq x y z
N ARG A 1 -51.09 -38.75 30.45
CA ARG A 1 -50.82 -39.36 29.11
C ARG A 1 -52.11 -39.22 28.29
N PRO A 2 -52.11 -38.87 26.99
CA PRO A 2 -51.01 -38.84 26.01
C PRO A 2 -50.83 -37.46 25.31
N GLY A 3 -49.69 -37.26 24.60
CA GLY A 3 -49.55 -36.29 23.48
C GLY A 3 -50.13 -36.91 22.18
N PRO A 4 -49.76 -36.47 20.94
CA PRO A 4 -48.70 -35.54 20.52
C PRO A 4 -49.12 -34.58 19.35
N THR A 5 -48.13 -34.08 18.60
CA THR A 5 -48.16 -33.57 17.21
C THR A 5 -48.56 -32.11 16.88
N GLY A 6 -47.59 -31.40 16.28
CA GLY A 6 -47.84 -30.33 15.32
C GLY A 6 -46.64 -29.41 15.08
N CYS A 7 -45.66 -29.88 14.30
CA CYS A 7 -44.68 -29.00 13.65
C CYS A 7 -45.27 -28.32 12.41
N SER A 8 -44.66 -27.18 12.03
CA SER A 8 -44.65 -26.46 10.72
C SER A 8 -45.67 -25.33 10.48
N PRO A 9 -45.41 -24.39 9.54
CA PRO A 9 -44.12 -23.74 9.18
C PRO A 9 -44.28 -22.22 8.94
N SER A 10 -43.19 -21.55 8.52
CA SER A 10 -43.17 -20.27 7.77
C SER A 10 -42.95 -18.98 8.56
N THR A 11 -41.74 -18.78 9.11
CA THR A 11 -41.17 -17.43 9.10
C THR A 11 -40.45 -17.25 7.77
N ARG A 12 -41.05 -16.45 6.88
CA ARG A 12 -40.48 -16.05 5.60
C ARG A 12 -39.06 -15.51 5.81
N CYS A 13 -38.08 -16.13 5.16
CA CYS A 13 -36.80 -15.48 4.89
C CYS A 13 -37.10 -14.18 4.16
N SER A 14 -36.83 -13.04 4.80
CA SER A 14 -36.68 -11.79 4.07
C SER A 14 -35.51 -11.96 3.10
N PRO A 15 -35.65 -11.61 1.81
CA PRO A 15 -34.48 -11.55 0.95
C PRO A 15 -33.53 -10.52 1.56
N ALA A 16 -32.30 -10.97 1.83
CA ALA A 16 -31.20 -10.12 2.26
C ALA A 16 -31.18 -8.89 1.35
N ARG A 17 -31.31 -7.70 1.94
CA ARG A 17 -31.04 -6.44 1.22
C ARG A 17 -29.64 -6.56 0.68
N ARG A 18 -29.52 -6.71 -0.62
CA ARG A 18 -28.24 -6.60 -1.32
C ARG A 18 -27.68 -5.24 -0.94
N PRO A 19 -26.49 -5.15 -0.30
CA PRO A 19 -25.92 -3.84 0.01
C PRO A 19 -25.78 -3.07 -1.31
N PRO A 20 -26.09 -1.76 -1.32
CA PRO A 20 -25.89 -0.95 -2.51
C PRO A 20 -24.41 -1.05 -2.94
N PRO A 21 -24.10 -0.97 -4.25
CA PRO A 21 -22.72 -0.86 -4.68
C PRO A 21 -22.08 0.34 -3.97
N ARG A 22 -20.97 0.08 -3.26
CA ARG A 22 -20.18 1.11 -2.58
C ARG A 22 -19.79 2.17 -3.60
N SER A 23 -20.45 3.32 -3.55
CA SER A 23 -20.13 4.49 -4.36
C SER A 23 -19.35 5.46 -3.47
N GLY A 24 -18.02 5.38 -3.54
CA GLY A 24 -17.06 6.31 -2.92
C GLY A 24 -15.76 5.65 -2.41
N PRO A 25 -14.60 6.34 -2.46
CA PRO A 25 -13.98 6.94 -3.63
C PRO A 25 -13.28 5.85 -4.48
N CYS A 26 -13.68 5.69 -5.74
CA CYS A 26 -13.07 4.71 -6.66
C CYS A 26 -11.72 5.17 -7.26
N ALA A 27 -10.90 5.94 -6.51
CA ALA A 27 -9.63 6.47 -7.00
C ALA A 27 -8.41 5.62 -6.59
N CYS A 28 -8.50 4.81 -5.54
CA CYS A 28 -7.38 3.95 -5.13
C CYS A 28 -7.31 2.71 -6.04
N PRO A 29 -6.16 2.45 -6.71
CA PRO A 29 -6.00 1.25 -7.50
C PRO A 29 -6.26 -0.03 -6.70
N ALA A 30 -6.95 -0.98 -7.31
CA ALA A 30 -7.34 -2.23 -6.65
C ALA A 30 -6.23 -3.29 -6.58
N THR A 31 -5.03 -3.01 -7.11
CA THR A 31 -3.92 -3.97 -7.17
C THR A 31 -2.62 -3.33 -6.70
N GLU A 32 -1.81 -4.11 -5.99
CA GLU A 32 -0.46 -3.73 -5.53
C GLU A 32 0.43 -3.28 -6.70
N ALA A 33 0.37 -4.00 -7.83
CA ALA A 33 1.12 -3.63 -9.03
C ALA A 33 0.73 -2.24 -9.57
N ALA A 34 -0.54 -1.84 -9.44
CA ALA A 34 -0.96 -0.50 -9.85
C ALA A 34 -0.53 0.56 -8.83
N LEU A 35 -0.59 0.26 -7.53
CA LEU A 35 -0.07 1.13 -6.46
C LEU A 35 1.43 1.39 -6.62
N ALA A 36 2.22 0.35 -6.88
CA ALA A 36 3.67 0.45 -7.08
C ALA A 36 4.06 1.29 -8.32
N ARG A 37 3.28 1.21 -9.40
CA ARG A 37 3.54 1.99 -10.62
C ARG A 37 3.20 3.47 -10.48
N GLN A 38 2.28 3.80 -9.59
CA GLN A 38 1.79 5.16 -9.36
C GLN A 38 2.42 5.82 -8.13
N ASP A 39 3.37 5.15 -7.46
CA ASP A 39 4.00 5.58 -6.20
C ASP A 39 2.99 5.90 -5.08
N LEU A 40 1.91 5.11 -4.98
CA LEU A 40 0.84 5.32 -3.99
C LEU A 40 1.00 4.50 -2.70
N ALA A 41 2.01 3.63 -2.64
CA ALA A 41 2.40 2.88 -1.45
C ALA A 41 3.89 2.54 -1.53
N TYR A 42 4.49 2.18 -0.40
CA TYR A 42 5.89 1.78 -0.34
C TYR A 42 6.05 0.28 -0.62
N PHE A 43 7.09 -0.06 -1.39
CA PHE A 43 7.42 -1.43 -1.78
C PHE A 43 8.92 -1.66 -1.63
N THR A 44 9.32 -2.89 -1.30
CA THR A 44 10.67 -3.39 -1.57
C THR A 44 10.71 -4.04 -2.95
N TYR A 45 11.85 -3.92 -3.62
CA TYR A 45 12.03 -4.45 -4.97
C TYR A 45 13.12 -5.52 -5.00
N HIS A 46 12.83 -6.62 -5.70
CA HIS A 46 13.76 -7.74 -5.84
C HIS A 46 14.03 -8.00 -7.32
N ALA A 47 15.30 -8.06 -7.70
CA ALA A 47 15.68 -8.46 -9.05
C ALA A 47 15.27 -9.92 -9.31
N THR A 48 14.60 -10.15 -10.42
CA THR A 48 14.38 -11.51 -10.92
C THR A 48 15.69 -12.06 -11.47
N ASP A 49 15.88 -13.39 -11.39
CA ASP A 49 17.10 -14.07 -11.85
C ASP A 49 17.57 -13.56 -13.23
N PRO A 50 18.71 -12.84 -13.29
CA PRO A 50 19.21 -12.26 -14.54
C PRO A 50 19.56 -13.32 -15.58
N VAL A 51 19.92 -14.53 -15.17
CA VAL A 51 20.28 -15.64 -16.07
C VAL A 51 19.05 -16.12 -16.82
N ALA A 52 17.90 -16.19 -16.14
CA ALA A 52 16.64 -16.54 -16.78
C ALA A 52 16.27 -15.50 -17.87
N ARG A 53 16.41 -14.21 -17.59
CA ARG A 53 16.01 -13.15 -18.53
C ARG A 53 16.97 -12.90 -19.68
N ARG A 54 18.26 -13.15 -19.49
CA ARG A 54 19.23 -13.11 -20.60
C ARG A 54 18.93 -14.17 -21.67
N ARG A 55 18.30 -15.31 -21.31
CA ARG A 55 17.90 -16.35 -22.27
C ARG A 55 16.77 -15.90 -23.19
N ASP A 56 15.96 -14.93 -22.78
CA ASP A 56 14.88 -14.36 -23.60
C ASP A 56 15.41 -13.37 -24.66
N GLY A 57 16.72 -13.05 -24.64
CA GLY A 57 17.38 -12.18 -25.61
C GLY A 57 17.04 -10.69 -25.47
N LEU A 58 16.21 -10.33 -24.49
CA LEU A 58 15.81 -8.96 -24.20
C LEU A 58 16.75 -8.35 -23.15
N GLY A 59 17.11 -7.09 -23.31
CA GLY A 59 17.78 -6.30 -22.28
C GLY A 59 16.78 -5.70 -21.28
N PRO A 60 17.23 -5.33 -20.07
CA PRO A 60 16.37 -4.65 -19.11
C PRO A 60 15.96 -3.27 -19.65
N PRO A 61 14.65 -2.94 -19.64
CA PRO A 61 14.18 -1.61 -20.01
C PRO A 61 14.63 -0.57 -18.99
N ALA A 62 14.61 0.70 -19.38
CA ALA A 62 14.91 1.80 -18.47
C ALA A 62 13.73 2.11 -17.53
N GLY A 63 14.04 2.50 -16.30
CA GLY A 63 13.09 3.01 -15.32
C GLY A 63 12.23 1.94 -14.64
N LEU A 64 11.67 2.29 -13.48
CA LEU A 64 10.97 1.35 -12.60
C LEU A 64 9.76 0.68 -13.27
N VAL A 65 8.90 1.47 -13.92
CA VAL A 65 7.65 0.97 -14.52
C VAL A 65 7.95 -0.06 -15.61
N GLY A 66 8.98 0.19 -16.44
CA GLY A 66 9.41 -0.75 -17.47
C GLY A 66 9.95 -2.05 -16.87
N LEU A 67 10.78 -1.94 -15.83
CA LEU A 67 11.34 -3.10 -15.14
C LEU A 67 10.24 -3.96 -14.49
N LEU A 68 9.24 -3.35 -13.85
CA LEU A 68 8.08 -4.05 -13.28
C LEU A 68 7.23 -4.70 -14.38
N HIS A 69 6.90 -3.97 -15.45
CA HIS A 69 6.08 -4.51 -16.54
C HIS A 69 6.76 -5.66 -17.27
N GLY A 70 8.07 -5.54 -17.51
CA GLY A 70 8.88 -6.61 -18.08
C GLY A 70 9.22 -7.71 -17.07
N GLY A 71 8.81 -7.59 -15.81
CA GLY A 71 9.07 -8.55 -14.74
C GLY A 71 10.54 -8.68 -14.34
N TRP A 72 11.40 -7.75 -14.71
CA TRP A 72 12.83 -7.76 -14.36
C TRP A 72 13.05 -7.58 -12.86
N ILE A 73 12.08 -6.96 -12.20
CA ILE A 73 11.98 -6.86 -10.75
C ILE A 73 10.56 -7.24 -10.32
N THR A 74 10.43 -7.75 -9.09
CA THR A 74 9.16 -7.90 -8.39
C THR A 74 9.04 -6.82 -7.31
N ALA A 75 7.82 -6.43 -6.96
CA ALA A 75 7.54 -5.49 -5.89
C ALA A 75 6.80 -6.23 -4.77
N GLU A 76 7.28 -6.10 -3.54
CA GLU A 76 6.65 -6.63 -2.33
C GLU A 76 6.23 -5.44 -1.45
N PRO A 77 4.95 -5.35 -1.05
CA PRO A 77 4.48 -4.21 -0.26
C PRO A 77 5.16 -4.17 1.11
N ILE A 78 5.58 -2.99 1.53
CA ILE A 78 6.08 -2.78 2.89
C ILE A 78 4.89 -2.72 3.84
N VAL A 79 4.97 -3.48 4.93
CA VAL A 79 3.92 -3.52 5.95
C VAL A 79 3.87 -2.17 6.68
N TYR A 80 2.67 -1.63 6.84
CA TYR A 80 2.44 -0.44 7.66
C TYR A 80 2.48 -0.83 9.13
N GLU A 81 3.47 -0.30 9.84
CA GLU A 81 3.79 -0.61 11.25
C GLU A 81 3.34 0.52 12.19
N ASP A 82 2.75 1.58 11.65
CA ASP A 82 2.27 2.73 12.41
C ASP A 82 0.78 2.65 12.74
N VAL A 83 0.33 3.64 13.50
CA VAL A 83 -1.07 3.84 13.81
C VAL A 83 -1.74 4.71 12.75
N LEU A 84 -3.02 4.47 12.48
CA LEU A 84 -3.79 5.37 11.63
C LEU A 84 -3.85 6.76 12.26
N PRO A 85 -3.68 7.85 11.49
CA PRO A 85 -3.82 9.20 12.01
C PRO A 85 -5.22 9.40 12.58
N ARG A 86 -5.32 10.18 13.66
CA ARG A 86 -6.63 10.50 14.26
C ARG A 86 -7.49 11.17 13.20
N PRO A 87 -8.77 10.77 13.06
CA PRO A 87 -9.70 11.55 12.25
C PRO A 87 -9.75 12.97 12.81
N VAL A 88 -9.75 13.96 11.93
CA VAL A 88 -9.87 15.37 12.32
C VAL A 88 -11.21 15.53 13.06
N ALA A 89 -11.15 15.87 14.34
CA ALA A 89 -12.36 16.11 15.15
C ALA A 89 -13.04 17.41 14.68
N ASP A 90 -14.34 17.54 14.98
CA ASP A 90 -15.10 18.75 14.66
C ASP A 90 -14.36 20.01 15.17
N PRO A 91 -14.34 21.10 14.37
CA PRO A 91 -13.70 22.35 14.77
C PRO A 91 -14.43 22.94 15.99
N GLY A 92 -13.91 22.69 17.19
CA GLY A 92 -14.51 23.16 18.44
C GLY A 92 -14.11 22.40 19.71
N THR A 93 -13.51 21.21 19.58
CA THR A 93 -13.05 20.36 20.71
C THR A 93 -11.55 20.04 20.64
N ALA A 94 -10.75 20.97 20.11
CA ALA A 94 -9.31 20.76 19.97
C ALA A 94 -8.60 20.89 21.32
N ASP A 95 -8.22 19.75 21.91
CA ASP A 95 -7.04 19.69 22.76
C ASP A 95 -5.81 20.22 21.97
N PRO A 96 -4.79 20.78 22.64
CA PRO A 96 -3.58 21.23 21.95
C PRO A 96 -3.00 20.08 21.12
N ALA A 97 -2.56 20.40 19.90
CA ALA A 97 -1.93 19.42 19.03
C ALA A 97 -0.65 18.89 19.71
N LEU A 98 -0.69 17.62 20.12
CA LEU A 98 0.50 16.91 20.59
C LEU A 98 1.27 16.43 19.35
N ASP A 99 2.13 17.29 18.83
CA ASP A 99 2.92 17.04 17.63
C ASP A 99 4.24 16.31 17.94
N ALA A 100 4.99 16.01 16.88
CA ALA A 100 6.26 15.29 16.97
C ALA A 100 7.31 16.06 17.79
N ASP A 101 7.31 17.39 17.73
CA ASP A 101 8.25 18.24 18.47
C ASP A 101 7.96 18.20 19.97
N TRP A 102 6.68 18.28 20.35
CA TRP A 102 6.28 18.11 21.74
C TRP A 102 6.70 16.74 22.27
N LEU A 103 6.42 15.67 21.52
CA LEU A 103 6.76 14.30 21.91
C LEU A 103 8.28 14.12 22.00
N ALA A 104 9.05 14.70 21.08
CA ALA A 104 10.51 14.68 21.12
C ALA A 104 11.07 15.34 22.38
N GLY A 105 10.48 16.47 22.80
CA GLY A 105 10.84 17.14 24.05
C GLY A 105 10.54 16.30 25.29
N VAL A 106 9.45 15.53 25.30
CA VAL A 106 9.12 14.60 26.39
C VAL A 106 10.06 13.40 26.43
N LEU A 107 10.45 12.88 25.26
CA LEU A 107 11.31 11.70 25.14
C LEU A 107 12.82 12.02 25.23
N ASP A 108 13.20 13.30 25.22
CA ASP A 108 14.58 13.80 25.10
C ASP A 108 15.34 13.17 23.92
N ARG A 109 14.62 12.94 22.82
CA ARG A 109 15.17 12.42 21.56
C ARG A 109 14.25 12.74 20.38
N PRO A 110 14.78 12.83 19.15
CA PRO A 110 13.96 13.01 17.96
C PRO A 110 12.96 11.86 17.78
N VAL A 111 11.74 12.20 17.33
CA VAL A 111 10.76 11.24 16.83
C VAL A 111 11.04 11.02 15.35
N ALA A 112 11.18 9.77 14.93
CA ALA A 112 11.43 9.44 13.53
C ALA A 112 10.19 9.74 12.67
N ASP A 113 10.41 10.25 11.45
CA ASP A 113 9.36 10.35 10.44
C ASP A 113 9.18 8.99 9.75
N PRO A 114 8.01 8.34 9.87
CA PRO A 114 7.79 7.07 9.20
C PRO A 114 7.82 7.15 7.67
N VAL A 115 7.42 8.29 7.10
CA VAL A 115 7.47 8.52 5.65
C VAL A 115 8.91 8.42 5.16
N GLU A 116 9.84 9.06 5.86
CA GLU A 116 11.27 8.95 5.56
C GLU A 116 11.82 7.54 5.76
N TYR A 117 11.37 6.86 6.82
CA TYR A 117 11.76 5.48 7.11
C TYR A 117 11.39 4.53 5.96
N TYR A 118 10.14 4.58 5.50
CA TYR A 118 9.66 3.76 4.39
C TYR A 118 10.27 4.15 3.05
N ALA A 119 10.47 5.45 2.81
CA ALA A 119 11.13 5.94 1.60
C ALA A 119 12.57 5.45 1.49
N ARG A 120 13.29 5.42 2.62
CA ARG A 120 14.65 4.88 2.68
C ARG A 120 14.68 3.39 2.41
N GLN A 121 13.79 2.60 3.05
CA GLN A 121 13.71 1.16 2.82
C GLN A 121 13.42 0.83 1.35
N ARG A 122 12.52 1.59 0.72
CA ARG A 122 12.25 1.50 -0.72
C ARG A 122 13.52 1.77 -1.53
N GLN A 123 14.21 2.88 -1.27
CA GLN A 123 15.40 3.28 -2.03
C GLN A 123 16.54 2.26 -1.90
N ASP A 124 16.80 1.78 -0.69
CA ASP A 124 17.83 0.76 -0.43
C ASP A 124 17.58 -0.51 -1.26
N SER A 125 16.32 -0.94 -1.38
CA SER A 125 15.95 -2.10 -2.21
C SER A 125 16.09 -1.85 -3.72
N LEU A 126 15.80 -0.63 -4.19
CA LEU A 126 15.98 -0.24 -5.59
C LEU A 126 17.45 -0.22 -5.98
N ASP A 127 18.30 0.28 -5.10
CA ASP A 127 19.74 0.31 -5.30
C ASP A 127 20.32 -1.11 -5.36
N GLU A 128 19.80 -2.03 -4.54
CA GLU A 128 20.14 -3.44 -4.61
C GLU A 128 19.69 -4.11 -5.92
N ALA A 129 18.45 -3.88 -6.33
CA ALA A 129 17.94 -4.40 -7.60
C ALA A 129 18.72 -3.87 -8.81
N ALA A 130 19.07 -2.58 -8.81
CA ALA A 130 19.87 -1.96 -9.86
C ALA A 130 21.26 -2.61 -9.98
N ARG A 131 21.93 -2.82 -8.84
CA ARG A 131 23.22 -3.52 -8.77
C ARG A 131 23.12 -4.97 -9.27
N ALA A 132 22.08 -5.70 -8.87
CA ALA A 132 21.87 -7.08 -9.28
C ALA A 132 21.62 -7.23 -10.79
N LEU A 133 20.91 -6.26 -11.40
CA LEU A 133 20.64 -6.23 -12.83
C LEU A 133 21.79 -5.63 -13.66
N GLY A 134 22.71 -4.91 -13.03
CA GLY A 134 23.80 -4.20 -13.71
C GLY A 134 23.33 -3.01 -14.54
N VAL A 135 22.28 -2.31 -14.08
CA VAL A 135 21.67 -1.14 -14.75
C VAL A 135 22.00 0.15 -14.01
N ALA A 136 21.64 1.28 -14.61
CA ALA A 136 21.70 2.58 -13.94
C ALA A 136 20.79 2.61 -12.69
N PRO A 137 21.07 3.48 -11.71
CA PRO A 137 20.23 3.64 -10.52
C PRO A 137 18.74 3.81 -10.87
N ILE A 138 17.88 3.10 -10.15
CA ILE A 138 16.44 3.12 -10.36
C ILE A 138 15.85 4.12 -9.38
N ALA A 139 15.18 5.14 -9.90
CA ALA A 139 14.41 6.08 -9.10
C ALA A 139 12.95 5.62 -8.98
N PRO A 140 12.28 5.87 -7.84
CA PRO A 140 10.83 5.72 -7.76
C PRO A 140 10.14 6.68 -8.75
N PRO A 141 8.96 6.32 -9.28
CA PRO A 141 8.18 7.21 -10.11
C PRO A 141 7.76 8.42 -9.27
N VAL A 142 7.64 9.58 -9.92
CA VAL A 142 7.07 10.76 -9.26
C VAL A 142 5.59 10.48 -9.03
N ALA A 143 5.18 10.44 -7.77
CA ALA A 143 3.77 10.33 -7.41
C ALA A 143 2.98 11.47 -8.09
N PRO A 144 1.81 11.20 -8.68
CA PRO A 144 0.95 12.27 -9.17
C PRO A 144 0.58 13.22 -8.02
N PRO A 145 0.38 14.51 -8.29
CA PRO A 145 -0.14 15.42 -7.27
C PRO A 145 -1.49 14.91 -6.76
N TRP A 146 -1.67 14.96 -5.45
CA TRP A 146 -2.96 14.66 -4.82
C TRP A 146 -3.74 15.97 -4.59
N PRO A 147 -5.06 16.04 -4.90
CA PRO A 147 -5.91 15.00 -5.49
C PRO A 147 -5.73 14.86 -7.01
N PRO A 148 -6.01 13.67 -7.59
CA PRO A 148 -6.03 13.51 -9.05
C PRO A 148 -7.17 14.32 -9.68
N ASP A 149 -6.92 14.90 -10.87
CA ASP A 149 -7.92 15.61 -11.70
C ASP A 149 -9.12 14.74 -12.09
#